data_AF-A0A939KL51-F1
#
_entry.id   AF-A0A939KL51-F1
#
_cell.length_a   1.000
_cell.length_b   1.000
_cell.length_c   1.000
_cell.angle_alpha   90.00
_cell.angle_beta   90.00
_cell.angle_gamma   90.00
#
_symmetry.space_group_name_H-M   'P 1'
#
loop_
_entity.id
_entity.type
_entity.pdbx_description
1 polymer ?
#
loop_
_entity_poly.entity_id
_entity_poly.type
_entity_poly.pdbx_seq_one_letter_code
_entity_poly.pdbx_strand_id
1 'polypeptide(L)'
;MEMAQRHGIPSRLTEAELAELQNNPPQWLLQSRANRTGKRPVWVHLSCAVCGYSEAIRPKKWWPDFSFVFCGHHRNSELPELYAGQVRSEFDGIGSRFIGVVDVDAKQA
;
A
#
# COMPACT_ATOMS: atom_id res chain seq x y z
N MET A 1 13.87 6.19 14.25
CA MET A 1 15.11 6.00 15.03
C MET A 1 14.99 4.96 16.15
N GLU A 2 13.81 4.38 16.40
CA GLU A 2 13.62 3.50 17.57
C GLU A 2 14.40 2.17 17.55
N MET A 3 14.66 1.56 16.38
CA MET A 3 15.24 0.21 16.33
C MET A 3 16.72 0.16 16.78
N ALA A 4 17.52 1.17 16.43
CA ALA A 4 18.92 1.21 16.85
C ALA A 4 19.05 1.32 18.38
N GLN A 5 18.26 2.22 18.99
CA GLN A 5 18.20 2.37 20.45
C GLN A 5 17.63 1.13 21.14
N ARG A 6 16.56 0.52 20.61
CA ARG A 6 15.97 -0.71 21.15
C ARG A 6 16.94 -1.89 21.15
N HIS A 7 17.88 -1.91 20.22
CA HIS A 7 18.93 -2.93 20.13
C HIS A 7 20.28 -2.48 20.71
N GLY A 8 20.29 -1.41 21.52
CA GLY A 8 21.46 -1.00 22.30
C GLY A 8 22.57 -0.31 21.49
N ILE A 9 22.30 0.13 20.26
CA ILE A 9 23.27 0.90 19.47
C ILE A 9 23.29 2.36 19.99
N PRO A 10 24.45 2.88 20.42
CA PRO A 10 24.59 4.25 20.89
C PRO A 10 24.36 5.26 19.77
N SER A 11 24.00 6.50 20.12
CA SER A 11 23.78 7.59 19.15
C SER A 11 25.06 8.04 18.43
N ARG A 12 26.23 7.67 18.95
CA ARG A 12 27.55 7.87 18.35
C ARG A 12 28.31 6.55 18.40
N LEU A 13 28.91 6.19 17.27
CA LEU A 13 29.80 5.05 17.12
C LEU A 13 31.15 5.57 16.66
N THR A 14 32.22 4.95 17.12
CA THR A 14 33.54 5.09 16.51
C THR A 14 33.57 4.39 15.15
N GLU A 15 34.56 4.71 14.33
CA GLU A 15 34.72 4.09 13.01
C GLU A 15 34.97 2.58 13.09
N ALA A 16 35.69 2.13 14.13
CA ALA A 16 35.93 0.71 14.41
C ALA A 16 34.64 -0.03 14.77
N GLU A 17 33.81 0.53 15.65
CA GLU A 17 32.52 -0.08 16.04
C GLU A 17 31.53 -0.12 14.86
N LEU A 18 31.56 0.92 14.01
CA LEU A 18 30.78 0.94 12.78
C LEU A 18 31.25 -0.14 11.79
N ALA A 19 32.56 -0.35 11.64
CA ALA A 19 33.11 -1.39 10.79
C ALA A 19 32.70 -2.80 11.28
N GLU A 20 32.75 -3.03 12.59
CA GLU A 20 32.33 -4.30 13.19
C GLU A 20 30.85 -4.60 12.94
N LEU A 21 29.97 -3.60 13.11
CA LEU A 21 28.54 -3.74 12.80
C LEU A 21 28.27 -4.00 11.31
N GLN A 22 29.14 -3.54 10.42
CA GLN A 22 29.01 -3.80 8.99
C GLN A 22 29.51 -5.20 8.60
N ASN A 23 30.63 -5.63 9.17
CA ASN A 23 31.27 -6.92 8.90
C ASN A 23 30.54 -8.09 9.57
N ASN A 24 30.09 -7.89 10.81
CA ASN A 24 29.37 -8.88 11.61
C ASN A 24 27.97 -8.35 12.00
N PRO A 25 27.09 -8.12 11.01
CA PRO A 25 25.79 -7.54 11.28
C PRO A 25 24.90 -8.52 12.07
N PRO A 26 24.22 -8.06 13.14
CA PRO A 26 23.26 -8.89 13.85
C PRO A 26 22.05 -9.23 12.96
N GLN A 27 21.37 -10.32 13.28
CA GLN A 27 20.25 -10.85 12.48
C GLN A 27 19.14 -9.80 12.22
N TRP A 28 18.81 -8.97 13.21
CA TRP A 28 17.80 -7.92 13.04
C TRP A 28 18.22 -6.85 12.01
N LEU A 29 19.51 -6.57 11.88
CA LEU A 29 20.03 -5.60 10.92
C LEU A 29 20.01 -6.19 9.49
N LEU A 30 20.33 -7.48 9.35
CA LEU A 30 20.17 -8.22 8.10
C LEU A 30 18.70 -8.25 7.65
N GLN A 31 17.78 -8.59 8.55
CA GLN A 31 16.35 -8.57 8.28
C GLN A 31 15.84 -7.17 7.90
N SER A 32 16.30 -6.14 8.60
CA SER A 32 15.96 -4.74 8.31
C SER A 32 16.43 -4.32 6.91
N ARG A 33 17.66 -4.69 6.53
CA ARG A 33 18.20 -4.46 5.17
C ARG A 33 17.37 -5.18 4.10
N ALA A 34 17.02 -6.44 4.33
CA ALA A 34 16.18 -7.22 3.41
C ALA A 34 14.76 -6.64 3.27
N ASN A 35 14.18 -6.10 4.35
CA ASN A 35 12.86 -5.46 4.29
C ASN A 35 12.88 -4.15 3.49
N ARG A 36 14.03 -3.46 3.43
CA ARG A 36 14.19 -2.21 2.66
C ARG A 36 14.07 -2.43 1.16
N THR A 37 14.36 -3.63 0.66
CA THR A 37 14.24 -3.99 -0.77
C THR A 37 12.84 -4.46 -1.17
N GLY A 38 11.82 -4.28 -0.32
CA GLY A 38 10.45 -4.72 -0.59
C GLY A 38 9.85 -4.10 -1.86
N LYS A 39 9.34 -4.94 -2.77
CA LYS A 39 8.73 -4.55 -4.06
C LYS A 39 7.36 -3.86 -3.96
N ARG A 40 6.79 -3.72 -2.75
CA ARG A 40 5.43 -3.19 -2.59
C ARG A 40 5.46 -1.67 -2.73
N PRO A 41 4.61 -1.08 -3.60
CA PRO A 41 4.55 0.37 -3.74
C PRO A 41 4.29 1.01 -2.39
N VAL A 42 5.19 1.91 -1.98
CA VAL A 42 5.05 2.69 -0.74
C VAL A 42 3.80 3.58 -0.84
N TRP A 43 3.48 4.01 -2.05
CA TRP A 43 2.35 4.86 -2.40
C TRP A 43 1.73 4.41 -3.72
N VAL A 44 0.41 4.45 -3.81
CA VAL A 44 -0.38 4.36 -5.04
C VAL A 44 -1.16 5.66 -5.22
N HIS A 45 -1.44 6.03 -6.47
CA HIS A 45 -2.36 7.13 -6.78
C HIS A 45 -3.73 6.55 -7.09
N LEU A 46 -4.72 7.00 -6.33
CA LEU A 46 -6.12 6.76 -6.62
C LEU A 46 -6.68 7.99 -7.33
N SER A 47 -7.53 7.78 -8.33
CA SER A 47 -8.24 8.86 -9.02
C SER A 47 -9.69 8.46 -9.22
N CYS A 48 -10.60 9.36 -8.84
CA CYS A 48 -12.04 9.16 -9.00
C CYS A 48 -12.34 9.04 -10.49
N ALA A 49 -12.92 7.91 -10.90
CA ALA A 49 -13.28 7.66 -12.29
C ALA A 49 -14.31 8.64 -12.85
N VAL A 50 -15.04 9.37 -11.98
CA VAL A 50 -16.10 10.31 -12.39
C VAL A 50 -15.57 11.74 -12.50
N CYS A 51 -14.92 12.28 -11.45
CA CYS A 51 -14.50 13.69 -11.41
C CYS A 51 -12.98 13.92 -11.41
N GLY A 52 -12.17 12.85 -11.44
CA GLY A 52 -10.71 12.94 -11.48
C GLY A 52 -10.03 13.30 -10.16
N TYR A 53 -10.78 13.61 -9.08
CA TYR A 53 -10.21 13.84 -7.75
C TYR A 53 -9.23 12.72 -7.37
N SER A 54 -8.02 13.08 -6.95
CA SER A 54 -6.95 12.10 -6.74
C SER A 54 -6.24 12.24 -5.40
N GLU A 55 -5.77 11.12 -4.87
CA GLU A 55 -4.96 11.07 -3.64
C GLU A 55 -3.81 10.07 -3.78
N ALA A 56 -2.65 10.44 -3.22
CA ALA A 56 -1.56 9.50 -2.98
C ALA A 56 -1.79 8.81 -1.63
N ILE A 57 -1.94 7.48 -1.63
CA ILE A 57 -2.15 6.72 -0.40
C ILE A 57 -1.29 5.45 -0.37
N ARG A 58 -0.92 5.02 0.84
CA ARG A 58 -0.30 3.72 1.07
C ARG A 58 -1.37 2.61 1.02
N PRO A 59 -1.30 1.68 0.05
CA PRO A 59 -2.30 0.63 -0.09
C PRO A 59 -2.30 -0.30 1.13
N LYS A 60 -3.49 -0.77 1.52
CA LYS A 60 -3.64 -1.73 2.63
C LYS A 60 -3.52 -3.15 2.08
N LYS A 61 -3.05 -4.07 2.93
CA LYS A 61 -2.86 -5.48 2.54
C LYS A 61 -4.16 -6.16 2.09
N TRP A 62 -5.31 -5.70 2.61
CA TRP A 62 -6.61 -6.29 2.32
C TRP A 62 -7.27 -5.74 1.05
N TRP A 63 -6.74 -4.65 0.47
CA TRP A 63 -7.31 -4.11 -0.77
C TRP A 63 -7.19 -5.12 -1.91
N PRO A 64 -8.28 -5.39 -2.65
CA PRO A 64 -8.19 -6.08 -3.92
C PRO A 64 -7.59 -5.18 -5.00
N ASP A 65 -7.36 -5.75 -6.18
CA ASP A 65 -7.06 -4.97 -7.39
C ASP A 65 -8.36 -4.34 -7.89
N PHE A 66 -8.51 -3.04 -7.69
CA PHE A 66 -9.70 -2.30 -8.07
C PHE A 66 -9.79 -2.10 -9.58
N SER A 67 -10.97 -2.36 -10.16
CA SER A 67 -11.32 -1.96 -11.52
C SER A 67 -11.51 -0.45 -11.60
N PHE A 68 -12.18 0.13 -10.59
CA PHE A 68 -12.40 1.57 -10.47
C PHE A 68 -12.36 2.01 -9.01
N VAL A 69 -12.17 3.30 -8.79
CA VAL A 69 -12.47 3.96 -7.51
C VAL A 69 -13.28 5.21 -7.79
N PHE A 70 -14.21 5.57 -6.90
CA PHE A 70 -14.93 6.85 -6.94
C PHE A 70 -14.93 7.50 -5.56
N CYS A 71 -14.94 8.83 -5.50
CA CYS A 71 -14.95 9.55 -4.23
C CYS A 71 -16.39 9.62 -3.66
N GLY A 72 -16.54 9.85 -2.36
CA GLY A 72 -17.84 9.89 -1.68
C GLY A 72 -18.83 10.99 -2.12
N HIS A 73 -18.51 11.79 -3.14
CA HIS A 73 -19.47 12.69 -3.79
C HIS A 73 -20.21 12.02 -4.97
N HIS A 74 -19.70 10.89 -5.46
CA HIS A 74 -20.26 10.12 -6.55
C HIS A 74 -20.74 8.76 -6.06
N ARG A 75 -21.46 8.06 -6.93
CA ARG A 75 -22.04 6.75 -6.66
C ARG A 75 -21.62 5.76 -7.73
N ASN A 76 -21.73 4.49 -7.38
CA ASN A 76 -21.49 3.38 -8.29
C ASN A 76 -22.28 3.48 -9.62
N SER A 77 -23.50 4.02 -9.59
CA SER A 77 -24.32 4.24 -10.79
C SER A 77 -23.75 5.24 -11.81
N GLU A 78 -22.74 6.04 -11.43
CA GLU A 78 -22.07 7.00 -12.31
C GLU A 78 -20.80 6.42 -12.97
N LEU A 79 -20.42 5.20 -12.60
CA LEU A 79 -19.34 4.47 -13.26
C LEU A 79 -19.80 3.88 -14.60
N PRO A 80 -18.85 3.48 -15.47
CA PRO A 80 -19.18 2.71 -16.67
C PRO A 80 -20.05 1.49 -16.36
N GLU A 81 -20.96 1.18 -17.28
CA GLU A 81 -21.83 0.01 -17.20
C GLU A 81 -21.02 -1.29 -17.21
N LEU A 82 -21.56 -2.32 -16.57
CA LEU A 82 -20.96 -3.65 -16.55
C LEU A 82 -21.10 -4.32 -17.91
N TYR A 83 -20.09 -5.11 -18.29
CA TYR A 83 -20.24 -6.01 -19.43
C TYR A 83 -21.21 -7.14 -19.08
N ALA A 84 -21.86 -7.69 -20.12
CA ALA A 84 -22.81 -8.78 -19.94
C ALA A 84 -22.18 -9.97 -19.20
N GLY A 85 -22.82 -10.39 -18.10
CA GLY A 85 -22.33 -11.48 -17.27
C GLY A 85 -21.26 -11.08 -16.25
N GLN A 86 -20.96 -9.79 -16.07
CA GLN A 86 -20.15 -9.32 -14.94
C GLN A 86 -21.00 -9.00 -13.71
N VAL A 87 -20.37 -9.07 -12.56
CA VAL A 87 -20.90 -8.56 -11.29
C VAL A 87 -19.93 -7.56 -10.68
N ARG A 88 -20.49 -6.63 -9.91
CA ARG A 88 -19.76 -5.54 -9.26
C ARG A 88 -19.83 -5.67 -7.75
N SER A 89 -18.69 -5.49 -7.09
CA SER A 89 -18.59 -5.41 -5.63
C SER A 89 -17.96 -4.07 -5.20
N GLU A 90 -18.49 -3.49 -4.13
CA GLU A 90 -18.01 -2.24 -3.54
C GLU A 90 -17.25 -2.50 -2.24
N PHE A 91 -16.19 -1.74 -2.03
CA PHE A 91 -15.31 -1.82 -0.86
C PHE A 91 -15.14 -0.43 -0.25
N ASP A 92 -15.64 -0.25 0.97
CA ASP A 92 -15.50 0.99 1.73
C ASP A 92 -14.12 1.13 2.39
N GLY A 93 -13.81 2.32 2.90
CA GLY A 93 -12.59 2.55 3.69
C GLY A 93 -11.31 2.60 2.85
N ILE A 94 -11.44 2.98 1.57
CA ILE A 94 -10.32 3.18 0.65
C ILE A 94 -9.93 4.66 0.69
N GLY A 95 -8.64 4.98 0.78
CA GLY A 95 -8.26 6.40 0.79
C GLY A 95 -8.72 7.14 2.05
N SER A 96 -8.89 8.45 1.91
CA SER A 96 -9.62 9.25 2.89
C SER A 96 -11.15 9.17 2.71
N ARG A 97 -11.62 8.99 1.46
CA ARG A 97 -13.04 9.05 1.08
C ARG A 97 -13.39 8.31 -0.22
N PHE A 98 -12.58 7.34 -0.62
CA PHE A 98 -12.85 6.54 -1.81
C PHE A 98 -13.67 5.29 -1.47
N ILE A 99 -14.49 4.88 -2.42
CA ILE A 99 -15.08 3.55 -2.50
C ILE A 99 -14.35 2.84 -3.65
N GLY A 100 -13.83 1.66 -3.37
CA GLY A 100 -13.20 0.79 -4.36
C GLY A 100 -14.23 -0.11 -5.01
N VAL A 101 -14.07 -0.36 -6.30
CA VAL A 101 -14.97 -1.18 -7.09
C VAL A 101 -14.18 -2.27 -7.79
N VAL A 102 -14.70 -3.50 -7.70
CA VAL A 102 -14.16 -4.65 -8.43
C VAL A 102 -15.27 -5.21 -9.31
N ASP A 103 -14.98 -5.26 -10.61
CA ASP A 103 -15.82 -5.87 -11.62
C ASP A 103 -15.17 -7.19 -12.05
N VAL A 104 -15.88 -8.29 -11.85
CA VAL A 104 -15.43 -9.63 -12.25
C VAL A 104 -16.51 -10.31 -13.09
N ASP A 105 -16.11 -11.28 -13.91
CA ASP A 105 -17.08 -12.18 -14.56
C ASP A 105 -17.87 -12.93 -13.46
N ALA A 106 -19.18 -13.08 -13.62
CA ALA A 106 -20.04 -13.77 -12.66
C ALA A 106 -19.61 -15.20 -12.39
N LYS A 107 -18.85 -15.83 -13.30
CA LYS A 107 -18.26 -17.16 -13.07
C LYS A 107 -17.04 -17.14 -12.15
N GLN A 108 -16.50 -15.96 -11.88
CA GLN A 108 -15.29 -15.71 -11.07
C GLN A 108 -15.59 -14.99 -9.74
N ALA A 109 -16.84 -14.56 -9.56
CA ALA A 109 -17.34 -13.90 -8.34
C ALA A 109 -17.66 -14.90 -7.23
#